data_AF-A0A9W3JLY6-F1
#
_entry.id   AF-A0A9W3JLY6-F1
#
_cell.length_a   1.000
_cell.length_b   1.000
_cell.length_c   1.000
_cell.angle_alpha   90.00
_cell.angle_beta   90.00
_cell.angle_gamma   90.00
#
_symmetry.space_group_name_H-M   'P 1'
#
loop_
_entity.id
_entity.type
_entity.pdbx_description
1 polymer ?
#
loop_
_entity_poly.entity_id
_entity_poly.type
_entity_poly.pdbx_seq_one_letter_code
_entity_poly.pdbx_strand_id
1 'polypeptide(L)'
;MQKLLFTKWTVIISIFIIFGTIFYVTNVKNNNEKAPVETADTKTFKTKLQPKINELTTNYNEIIEKDWLPAWEEINTNGDSVDRNKLLVTMNAVSKQYETIMNEIDTLKIEENITDIDIQKQLLQFTTQFKSASNFMKNAANLIIDGANNSTPTNETIEKTKQALGLADQHIVIALSTLYEVEDKLGLTKK
;
A
#
# COMPACT_ATOMS: atom_id res chain seq x y z
N MET A 1 -19.32 19.66 -29.06
CA MET A 1 -19.29 18.21 -29.34
C MET A 1 -17.98 17.63 -28.81
N GLN A 2 -17.97 17.16 -27.57
CA GLN A 2 -16.85 16.40 -27.02
C GLN A 2 -17.11 14.92 -27.32
N LYS A 3 -16.21 14.33 -28.10
CA LYS A 3 -16.26 12.90 -28.44
C LYS A 3 -15.74 12.09 -27.25
N LEU A 4 -16.58 11.18 -26.78
CA LEU A 4 -16.24 10.04 -25.94
C LEU A 4 -15.08 9.25 -26.57
N LEU A 5 -14.01 9.04 -25.79
CA LEU A 5 -13.03 7.97 -25.99
C LEU A 5 -12.70 7.32 -24.64
N PHE A 6 -13.72 6.79 -23.97
CA PHE A 6 -13.59 6.02 -22.71
C PHE A 6 -14.08 4.57 -22.88
N THR A 7 -13.61 3.85 -23.90
CA THR A 7 -14.15 2.50 -24.18
C THR A 7 -13.10 1.44 -24.53
N LYS A 8 -11.91 1.44 -23.90
CA LYS A 8 -11.01 0.25 -23.95
C LYS A 8 -10.23 -0.11 -22.66
N TRP A 9 -10.46 0.53 -21.52
CA TRP A 9 -9.77 0.21 -20.25
C TRP A 9 -10.71 -0.38 -19.19
N THR A 10 -11.43 -1.43 -19.55
CA THR A 10 -12.26 -2.22 -18.61
C THR A 10 -11.53 -3.50 -18.20
N VAL A 11 -10.33 -3.34 -17.64
CA VAL A 11 -9.67 -4.40 -16.84
C VAL A 11 -9.26 -3.79 -15.51
N ILE A 12 -10.26 -3.67 -14.64
CA ILE A 12 -10.18 -3.81 -13.18
C ILE A 12 -9.03 -3.03 -12.50
N ILE A 13 -9.22 -1.72 -12.41
CA ILE A 13 -8.67 -0.94 -11.28
C ILE A 13 -9.76 -0.98 -10.19
N SER A 14 -9.78 -2.06 -9.40
CA SER A 14 -10.61 -2.17 -8.19
C SER A 14 -10.08 -1.30 -7.03
N ILE A 15 -9.12 -0.42 -7.29
CA ILE A 15 -8.47 0.45 -6.30
C ILE A 15 -9.27 1.75 -6.04
N PHE A 16 -10.23 2.12 -6.91
CA PHE A 16 -10.98 3.37 -6.73
C PHE A 16 -12.26 3.28 -5.88
N ILE A 17 -12.74 2.09 -5.54
CA ILE A 17 -14.05 1.97 -4.84
C ILE A 17 -13.93 2.28 -3.34
N ILE A 18 -12.77 2.03 -2.70
CA ILE A 18 -12.65 2.21 -1.24
C ILE A 18 -12.51 3.70 -0.87
N PHE A 19 -11.79 4.51 -1.66
CA PHE A 19 -11.66 5.95 -1.36
C PHE A 19 -12.95 6.75 -1.65
N GLY A 20 -13.73 6.35 -2.66
CA GLY A 20 -14.94 7.08 -3.07
C GLY A 20 -16.12 6.98 -2.09
N THR A 21 -16.26 5.87 -1.36
CA THR A 21 -17.36 5.67 -0.41
C THR A 21 -17.11 6.31 0.96
N ILE A 22 -15.86 6.53 1.34
CA ILE A 22 -15.51 7.13 2.64
C ILE A 22 -15.75 8.65 2.65
N PHE A 23 -15.65 9.33 1.49
CA PHE A 23 -15.76 10.80 1.44
C PHE A 23 -17.22 11.32 1.36
N TYR A 24 -18.22 10.50 0.99
CA TYR A 24 -19.55 11.03 0.62
C TYR A 24 -20.71 10.77 1.61
N VAL A 25 -20.47 10.15 2.77
CA VAL A 25 -21.51 10.02 3.81
C VAL A 25 -21.14 10.82 5.05
N THR A 26 -21.10 12.14 4.89
CA THR A 26 -21.19 13.08 6.02
C THR A 26 -22.48 13.89 5.87
N ASN A 27 -23.57 13.33 6.38
CA ASN A 27 -24.74 14.13 6.76
C ASN A 27 -25.36 13.58 8.05
N VAL A 28 -24.92 14.20 9.14
CA VAL A 28 -25.65 14.53 10.38
C VAL A 28 -26.37 13.40 11.12
N LYS A 29 -25.82 13.05 12.29
CA LYS A 29 -26.62 12.91 13.54
C LYS A 29 -25.74 13.18 14.76
N ASN A 30 -26.03 14.28 15.46
CA ASN A 30 -25.43 14.64 16.74
C ASN A 30 -25.98 13.72 17.83
N ASN A 31 -25.19 12.74 18.26
CA ASN A 31 -25.45 12.02 19.49
C ASN A 31 -24.38 12.42 20.52
N ASN A 32 -24.82 13.07 21.59
CA ASN A 32 -24.03 13.41 22.78
C ASN A 32 -23.70 12.14 23.59
N GLU A 33 -22.98 11.19 23.01
CA GLU A 33 -22.32 10.13 23.78
C GLU A 33 -21.08 10.73 24.43
N LYS A 34 -20.98 10.60 25.76
CA LYS A 34 -19.74 10.90 26.49
C LYS A 34 -18.62 10.10 25.83
N ALA A 35 -17.59 10.79 25.35
CA ALA A 35 -16.40 10.14 24.82
C ALA A 35 -15.90 9.10 25.84
N PRO A 36 -15.69 7.83 25.44
CA PRO A 36 -15.13 6.84 26.34
C PRO A 36 -13.77 7.34 26.85
N VAL A 37 -13.47 7.07 28.12
CA VAL A 37 -12.18 7.41 28.71
C VAL A 37 -11.09 6.71 27.89
N GLU A 38 -10.18 7.50 27.32
CA GLU A 38 -9.10 7.00 26.47
C GLU A 38 -8.24 5.98 27.23
N THR A 39 -8.12 4.77 26.68
CA THR A 39 -7.32 3.71 27.31
C THR A 39 -5.83 4.00 27.16
N ALA A 40 -4.99 3.40 28.02
CA ALA A 40 -3.54 3.52 27.92
C ALA A 40 -3.01 3.04 26.55
N ASP A 41 -3.58 1.96 26.03
CA ASP A 41 -3.25 1.42 24.70
C ASP A 41 -3.69 2.38 23.59
N THR A 42 -4.88 2.99 23.69
CA THR A 42 -5.36 4.00 22.72
C THR A 42 -4.39 5.18 22.64
N LYS A 43 -4.00 5.72 23.81
CA LYS A 43 -3.06 6.83 23.88
C LYS A 43 -1.69 6.45 23.34
N THR A 44 -1.20 5.25 23.66
CA THR A 44 0.12 4.80 23.21
C THR A 44 0.15 4.50 21.72
N PHE A 45 -0.89 3.87 21.19
CA PHE A 45 -1.06 3.66 19.75
C PHE A 45 -1.00 5.00 18.99
N LYS A 46 -1.86 5.96 19.35
CA LYS A 46 -1.91 7.30 18.71
C LYS A 46 -0.58 8.04 18.72
N THR A 47 0.16 7.95 19.83
CA THR A 47 1.35 8.78 20.04
C THR A 47 2.63 8.14 19.54
N LYS A 48 2.72 6.79 19.54
CA LYS A 48 3.96 6.08 19.21
C LYS A 48 3.89 5.21 17.96
N LEU A 49 2.74 4.58 17.69
CA LEU A 49 2.62 3.63 16.58
C LEU A 49 1.98 4.27 15.35
N GLN A 50 0.84 4.94 15.53
CA GLN A 50 0.06 5.53 14.44
C GLN A 50 0.86 6.52 13.57
N PRO A 51 1.71 7.42 14.10
CA PRO A 51 2.48 8.32 13.26
C PRO A 51 3.43 7.57 12.31
N LYS A 52 4.09 6.52 12.81
CA LYS A 52 5.01 5.72 11.99
C LYS A 52 4.26 4.84 10.99
N ILE A 53 3.12 4.28 11.36
CA ILE A 53 2.24 3.53 10.44
C ILE A 53 1.73 4.44 9.32
N ASN A 54 1.30 5.66 9.64
CA ASN A 54 0.85 6.64 8.65
C ASN A 54 1.99 7.07 7.70
N GLU A 55 3.19 7.29 8.24
CA GLU A 55 4.38 7.58 7.43
C GLU A 55 4.66 6.42 6.46
N LEU A 56 4.71 5.18 6.94
CA LEU A 56 5.01 4.01 6.11
C LEU A 56 3.96 3.75 5.03
N THR A 57 2.67 3.86 5.36
CA THR A 57 1.57 3.70 4.41
C THR A 57 1.53 4.82 3.37
N THR A 58 1.85 6.05 3.78
CA THR A 58 2.01 7.17 2.85
C THR A 58 3.17 6.91 1.90
N ASN A 59 4.34 6.56 2.42
CA ASN A 59 5.53 6.26 1.62
C ASN A 59 5.25 5.11 0.63
N TYR A 60 4.55 4.06 1.07
CA TYR A 60 4.14 2.95 0.20
C TYR A 60 3.34 3.44 -1.01
N ASN A 61 2.33 4.29 -0.80
CA ASN A 61 1.50 4.84 -1.87
C ASN A 61 2.26 5.84 -2.74
N GLU A 62 3.11 6.67 -2.15
CA GLU A 62 3.90 7.65 -2.91
C GLU A 62 4.84 6.98 -3.91
N ILE A 63 5.46 5.85 -3.54
CA ILE A 63 6.29 5.05 -4.46
C ILE A 63 5.45 4.56 -5.64
N ILE A 64 4.21 4.13 -5.38
CA ILE A 64 3.28 3.68 -6.43
C ILE A 64 3.00 4.83 -7.41
N GLU A 65 2.57 5.97 -6.88
CA GLU A 65 2.09 7.09 -7.68
C GLU A 65 3.22 7.80 -8.43
N LYS A 66 4.35 8.03 -7.78
CA LYS A 66 5.44 8.86 -8.31
C LYS A 66 6.37 8.09 -9.23
N ASP A 67 6.68 6.85 -8.89
CA ASP A 67 7.77 6.10 -9.54
C ASP A 67 7.25 4.85 -10.28
N TRP A 68 6.42 4.04 -9.62
CA TRP A 68 6.00 2.74 -10.17
C TRP A 68 5.02 2.85 -11.33
N LEU A 69 3.88 3.55 -11.13
CA LEU A 69 2.84 3.68 -12.14
C LEU A 69 3.35 4.33 -13.43
N PRO A 70 4.10 5.44 -13.40
CA PRO A 70 4.63 6.05 -14.62
C PRO A 70 5.57 5.12 -15.39
N ALA A 71 6.44 4.38 -14.69
CA ALA A 71 7.33 3.41 -15.34
C ALA A 71 6.56 2.24 -15.94
N TRP A 72 5.53 1.75 -15.25
CA TRP A 72 4.66 0.70 -15.74
C TRP A 72 3.87 1.12 -16.98
N GLU A 73 3.34 2.35 -17.00
CA GLU A 73 2.69 2.94 -18.18
C GLU A 73 3.65 3.07 -19.36
N GLU A 74 4.89 3.51 -19.11
CA GLU A 74 5.91 3.62 -20.14
C GLU A 74 6.19 2.26 -20.79
N ILE A 75 6.34 1.20 -19.99
CA ILE A 75 6.54 -0.17 -20.48
C ILE A 75 5.38 -0.64 -21.38
N ASN A 76 4.14 -0.43 -20.94
CA ASN A 76 2.96 -0.92 -21.65
C ASN A 76 2.59 -0.08 -22.88
N THR A 77 3.06 1.17 -22.97
CA THR A 77 2.77 2.06 -24.09
C THR A 77 3.85 1.98 -25.17
N ASN A 78 5.13 1.96 -24.77
CA ASN A 78 6.25 2.15 -25.68
C ASN A 78 6.90 0.83 -26.13
N GLY A 79 6.64 -0.29 -25.44
CA GLY A 79 7.18 -1.60 -25.82
C GLY A 79 8.70 -1.55 -26.02
N ASP A 80 9.17 -1.85 -27.23
CA ASP A 80 10.60 -1.86 -27.56
C ASP A 80 11.28 -0.48 -27.59
N SER A 81 10.51 0.61 -27.50
CA SER A 81 11.03 1.99 -27.51
C SER A 81 11.18 2.62 -26.12
N VAL A 82 11.02 1.83 -25.05
CA VAL A 82 11.24 2.27 -23.66
C VAL A 82 12.69 2.72 -23.45
N ASP A 83 12.88 3.83 -22.72
CA ASP A 83 14.22 4.22 -22.27
C ASP A 83 14.68 3.26 -21.15
N ARG A 84 15.46 2.25 -21.54
CA ARG A 84 15.93 1.21 -20.63
C ARG A 84 16.80 1.75 -19.50
N ASN A 85 17.60 2.78 -19.75
CA ASN A 85 18.48 3.34 -18.71
C ASN A 85 17.64 4.03 -17.65
N LYS A 86 16.67 4.84 -18.07
CA LYS A 86 15.71 5.48 -17.17
C LYS A 86 14.91 4.43 -16.40
N LEU A 87 14.38 3.42 -17.09
CA LEU A 87 13.62 2.34 -16.46
C LEU A 87 14.43 1.62 -15.37
N LEU A 88 15.68 1.22 -15.69
CA LEU A 88 16.55 0.54 -14.72
C LEU A 88 16.82 1.40 -13.50
N VAL A 89 17.11 2.70 -13.69
CA VAL A 89 17.33 3.62 -12.57
C VAL A 89 16.08 3.71 -11.68
N THR A 90 14.90 3.90 -12.28
CA THR A 90 13.64 4.01 -11.53
C THR A 90 13.32 2.71 -10.78
N MET A 91 13.40 1.55 -11.43
CA MET A 91 13.02 0.27 -10.79
C MET A 91 14.02 -0.14 -9.69
N ASN A 92 15.30 0.20 -9.81
CA ASN A 92 16.27 0.02 -8.72
C ASN A 92 15.95 0.91 -7.52
N ALA A 93 15.55 2.17 -7.76
CA ALA A 93 15.11 3.06 -6.69
C ALA A 93 13.86 2.52 -5.98
N VAL A 94 12.85 2.10 -6.76
CA VAL A 94 11.61 1.50 -6.22
C VAL A 94 11.91 0.25 -5.37
N SER A 95 12.70 -0.68 -5.90
CA SER A 95 13.09 -1.91 -5.19
C SER A 95 13.72 -1.59 -3.83
N LYS A 96 14.62 -0.60 -3.80
CA LYS A 96 15.31 -0.17 -2.59
C LYS A 96 14.39 0.57 -1.61
N GLN A 97 13.46 1.40 -2.10
CA GLN A 97 12.49 2.08 -1.23
C GLN A 97 11.57 1.07 -0.51
N TYR A 98 11.08 0.04 -1.21
CA TYR A 98 10.29 -1.01 -0.55
C TYR A 98 11.11 -1.86 0.42
N GLU A 99 12.39 -2.11 0.13
CA GLU A 99 13.30 -2.72 1.10
C GLU A 99 13.45 -1.87 2.38
N THR A 100 13.57 -0.55 2.25
CA THR A 100 13.59 0.37 3.39
C THR A 100 12.30 0.28 4.20
N ILE A 101 11.13 0.30 3.55
CA ILE A 101 9.82 0.16 4.22
C ILE A 101 9.76 -1.15 5.03
N MET A 102 10.22 -2.26 4.46
CA MET A 102 10.24 -3.56 5.15
C MET A 102 11.17 -3.58 6.37
N ASN A 103 12.28 -2.86 6.32
CA ASN A 103 13.20 -2.78 7.46
C ASN A 103 12.64 -1.85 8.54
N GLU A 104 11.97 -0.77 8.16
CA GLU A 104 11.38 0.17 9.11
C GLU A 104 10.16 -0.40 9.82
N ILE A 105 9.32 -1.19 9.15
CA ILE A 105 8.15 -1.84 9.79
C ILE A 105 8.59 -2.81 10.91
N ASP A 106 9.74 -3.49 10.76
CA ASP A 106 10.30 -4.39 11.78
C ASP A 106 10.72 -3.63 13.06
N THR A 107 10.90 -2.32 12.99
CA THR A 107 11.26 -1.49 14.16
C THR A 107 10.06 -1.11 15.02
N LEU A 108 8.83 -1.43 14.59
CA LEU A 108 7.63 -1.20 15.38
C LEU A 108 7.61 -2.12 16.60
N LYS A 109 7.93 -1.55 17.76
CA LYS A 109 7.93 -2.22 19.06
C LYS A 109 6.51 -2.45 19.60
N ILE A 110 5.70 -3.26 18.91
CA ILE A 110 4.28 -3.47 19.23
C ILE A 110 4.10 -4.02 20.65
N GLU A 111 4.81 -5.11 20.98
CA GLU A 111 4.69 -5.79 22.28
C GLU A 111 5.17 -4.93 23.46
N GLU A 112 6.06 -3.95 23.22
CA GLU A 112 6.50 -3.00 24.24
C GLU A 112 5.50 -1.85 24.48
N ASN A 113 4.60 -1.60 23.52
CA ASN A 113 3.75 -0.40 23.51
C ASN A 113 2.25 -0.68 23.69
N ILE A 114 1.79 -1.89 23.45
CA ILE A 114 0.38 -2.29 23.60
C ILE A 114 0.31 -3.36 24.67
N THR A 115 -0.69 -3.31 25.55
CA THR A 115 -0.87 -4.31 26.62
C THR A 115 -1.96 -5.34 26.31
N ASP A 116 -3.00 -4.95 25.58
CA ASP A 116 -4.04 -5.84 25.09
C ASP A 116 -3.48 -6.86 24.08
N ILE A 117 -3.59 -8.13 24.42
CA ILE A 117 -3.02 -9.25 23.65
C ILE A 117 -3.69 -9.40 22.28
N ASP A 118 -4.98 -9.10 22.17
CA ASP A 118 -5.70 -9.25 20.90
C ASP A 118 -5.35 -8.10 19.95
N ILE A 119 -5.18 -6.89 20.46
CA ILE A 119 -4.67 -5.75 19.68
C ILE A 119 -3.21 -6.00 19.25
N GLN A 120 -2.36 -6.51 20.14
CA GLN A 120 -0.98 -6.89 19.78
C GLN A 120 -0.96 -7.88 18.60
N LYS A 121 -1.73 -8.97 18.68
CA LYS A 121 -1.80 -9.98 17.61
C LYS A 121 -2.24 -9.38 16.28
N GLN A 122 -3.26 -8.53 16.28
CA GLN A 122 -3.72 -7.88 15.06
C GLN A 122 -2.69 -6.89 14.50
N LEU A 123 -1.99 -6.15 15.35
CA LEU A 123 -0.91 -5.27 14.88
C LEU A 123 0.27 -6.06 14.31
N LEU A 124 0.62 -7.21 14.89
CA LEU A 124 1.63 -8.12 14.34
C LEU A 124 1.18 -8.75 13.01
N GLN A 125 -0.10 -9.03 12.87
CA GLN A 125 -0.68 -9.47 11.60
C GLN A 125 -0.63 -8.35 10.56
N PHE A 126 -0.97 -7.11 10.93
CA PHE A 126 -0.81 -5.94 10.07
C PHE A 126 0.63 -5.81 9.56
N THR A 127 1.64 -5.83 10.45
CA THR A 127 3.05 -5.68 10.03
C THR A 127 3.49 -6.81 9.10
N THR A 128 3.08 -8.04 9.38
CA THR A 128 3.36 -9.21 8.54
C THR A 128 2.80 -9.02 7.13
N GLN A 129 1.51 -8.66 7.03
CA GLN A 129 0.83 -8.49 5.74
C GLN A 129 1.38 -7.29 4.97
N PHE A 130 1.64 -6.17 5.65
CA PHE A 130 2.22 -4.98 5.05
C PHE A 130 3.64 -5.23 4.52
N LYS A 131 4.45 -6.00 5.26
CA LYS A 131 5.77 -6.44 4.81
C LYS A 131 5.68 -7.37 3.61
N SER A 132 4.74 -8.31 3.60
CA SER A 132 4.49 -9.16 2.43
C SER A 132 4.11 -8.34 1.20
N ALA A 133 3.22 -7.36 1.34
CA ALA A 133 2.85 -6.46 0.24
C ALA A 133 4.08 -5.72 -0.32
N SER A 134 4.88 -5.12 0.57
CA SER A 134 6.12 -4.43 0.22
C SER A 134 7.14 -5.35 -0.47
N ASN A 135 7.27 -6.60 -0.02
CA ASN A 135 8.14 -7.59 -0.64
C ASN A 135 7.68 -7.96 -2.06
N PHE A 136 6.37 -8.08 -2.28
CA PHE A 136 5.84 -8.34 -3.61
C PHE A 136 6.01 -7.15 -4.57
N MET A 137 5.87 -5.91 -4.08
CA MET A 137 6.20 -4.71 -4.86
C MET A 137 7.70 -4.65 -5.20
N LYS A 138 8.58 -4.93 -4.24
CA LYS A 138 10.03 -5.08 -4.47
C LYS A 138 10.32 -6.15 -5.54
N ASN A 139 9.67 -7.30 -5.43
CA ASN A 139 9.83 -8.40 -6.39
C ASN A 139 9.34 -8.01 -7.79
N ALA A 140 8.22 -7.29 -7.89
CA ALA A 140 7.72 -6.76 -9.15
C ALA A 140 8.77 -5.86 -9.82
N ALA A 141 9.44 -4.99 -9.05
CA ALA A 141 10.52 -4.14 -9.54
C ALA A 141 11.73 -4.94 -10.02
N ASN A 142 12.16 -5.94 -9.24
CA ASN A 142 13.28 -6.80 -9.60
C ASN A 142 13.03 -7.58 -10.88
N LEU A 143 11.82 -8.08 -11.09
CA LEU A 143 11.45 -8.76 -12.33
C LEU A 143 11.63 -7.86 -13.56
N ILE A 144 11.28 -6.58 -13.44
CA ILE A 144 11.48 -5.61 -14.52
C ILE A 144 12.96 -5.29 -14.72
N ILE A 145 13.74 -5.14 -13.64
CA ILE A 145 15.19 -4.97 -13.73
C ILE A 145 15.83 -6.14 -14.47
N ASP A 146 15.50 -7.37 -14.09
CA ASP A 146 16.04 -8.59 -14.70
C ASP A 146 15.65 -8.71 -16.18
N GLY A 147 14.41 -8.35 -16.52
CA GLY A 147 13.95 -8.29 -17.91
C GLY A 147 14.64 -7.20 -18.74
N ALA A 148 14.88 -6.03 -18.14
CA ALA A 148 15.47 -4.86 -18.81
C ALA A 148 17.00 -4.95 -18.99
N ASN A 149 17.69 -5.72 -18.15
CA ASN A 149 19.14 -5.91 -18.19
C ASN A 149 19.64 -6.54 -19.50
N ASN A 150 18.80 -7.31 -20.20
CA ASN A 150 19.19 -8.04 -21.42
C ASN A 150 18.44 -7.60 -22.69
N SER A 151 17.23 -7.03 -22.55
CA SER A 151 16.38 -6.58 -23.67
C SER A 151 15.24 -5.70 -23.15
N THR A 152 14.24 -5.38 -23.97
CA THR A 152 12.92 -4.97 -23.46
C THR A 152 12.33 -6.09 -22.59
N PRO A 153 11.58 -5.79 -21.50
CA PRO A 153 10.86 -6.81 -20.75
C PRO A 153 9.96 -7.66 -21.66
N THR A 154 10.11 -8.99 -21.57
CA THR A 154 9.32 -9.92 -22.37
C THR A 154 7.89 -10.04 -21.86
N ASN A 155 6.97 -10.57 -22.67
CA ASN A 155 5.61 -10.87 -22.20
C ASN A 155 5.59 -11.77 -20.95
N GLU A 156 6.53 -12.72 -20.84
CA GLU A 156 6.65 -13.56 -19.65
C GLU A 156 7.04 -12.72 -18.41
N THR A 157 7.99 -11.79 -18.57
CA THR A 157 8.35 -10.84 -17.52
C THR A 157 7.14 -10.01 -17.09
N ILE A 158 6.39 -9.46 -18.05
CA ILE A 158 5.19 -8.66 -17.78
C ILE A 158 4.14 -9.46 -17.01
N GLU A 159 3.88 -10.71 -17.38
CA GLU A 159 2.90 -11.55 -16.68
C GLU A 159 3.36 -11.92 -15.26
N LYS A 160 4.65 -12.22 -15.05
CA LYS A 160 5.19 -12.44 -13.70
C LYS A 160 5.11 -11.18 -12.84
N THR A 161 5.38 -10.01 -13.43
CA THR A 161 5.23 -8.73 -12.73
C THR A 161 3.79 -8.49 -12.33
N LYS A 162 2.81 -8.72 -13.22
CA LYS A 162 1.38 -8.64 -12.88
C LYS A 162 0.98 -9.57 -11.75
N GLN A 163 1.49 -10.80 -11.74
CA GLN A 163 1.23 -11.76 -10.65
C GLN A 163 1.78 -11.24 -9.32
N ALA A 164 2.99 -10.71 -9.30
CA ALA A 164 3.57 -10.09 -8.11
C ALA A 164 2.73 -8.89 -7.63
N LEU A 165 2.28 -8.03 -8.54
CA LEU A 165 1.40 -6.90 -8.21
C LEU A 165 0.06 -7.37 -7.63
N GLY A 166 -0.55 -8.41 -8.21
CA GLY A 166 -1.79 -8.97 -7.68
C GLY A 166 -1.64 -9.53 -6.26
N LEU A 167 -0.49 -10.12 -5.93
CA LEU A 167 -0.18 -10.56 -4.56
C LEU A 167 0.06 -9.36 -3.63
N ALA A 168 0.75 -8.33 -4.10
CA ALA A 168 0.93 -7.09 -3.32
C ALA A 168 -0.42 -6.47 -2.94
N ASP A 169 -1.35 -6.38 -3.91
CA ASP A 169 -2.70 -5.85 -3.71
C ASP A 169 -3.50 -6.67 -2.68
N GLN A 170 -3.41 -8.00 -2.74
CA GLN A 170 -4.07 -8.86 -1.74
C GLN A 170 -3.54 -8.60 -0.33
N HIS A 171 -2.22 -8.55 -0.18
CA HIS A 171 -1.58 -8.36 1.11
C HIS A 171 -1.82 -6.96 1.70
N ILE A 172 -1.80 -5.90 0.88
CA ILE A 172 -2.05 -4.54 1.37
C ILE A 172 -3.51 -4.36 1.80
N VAL A 173 -4.47 -4.95 1.09
CA VAL A 173 -5.89 -4.92 1.49
C VAL A 173 -6.09 -5.59 2.84
N ILE A 174 -5.48 -6.77 3.06
CA ILE A 174 -5.56 -7.47 4.35
C ILE A 174 -4.89 -6.65 5.45
N ALA A 175 -3.72 -6.07 5.19
CA ALA A 175 -3.01 -5.24 6.16
C ALA A 175 -3.88 -4.04 6.61
N LEU A 176 -4.38 -3.25 5.67
CA LEU A 176 -5.18 -2.05 5.97
C LEU A 176 -6.51 -2.40 6.64
N SER A 177 -7.14 -3.51 6.26
CA SER A 177 -8.36 -3.99 6.94
C SER A 177 -8.08 -4.38 8.38
N THR A 178 -6.96 -5.08 8.63
CA THR A 178 -6.54 -5.45 9.99
C THR A 178 -6.24 -4.21 10.83
N LEU A 179 -5.59 -3.19 10.25
CA LEU A 179 -5.31 -1.93 10.92
C LEU A 179 -6.61 -1.19 11.28
N TYR A 180 -7.58 -1.16 10.38
CA TYR A 180 -8.90 -0.57 10.63
C TYR A 180 -9.62 -1.25 11.79
N GLU A 181 -9.59 -2.60 11.86
CA GLU A 181 -10.16 -3.34 13.00
C GLU A 181 -9.49 -2.98 14.33
N VAL A 182 -8.17 -2.75 14.33
CA VAL A 182 -7.45 -2.27 15.52
C VAL A 182 -7.90 -0.86 15.90
N GLU A 183 -7.98 0.05 14.94
CA GLU A 183 -8.45 1.41 15.17
C GLU A 183 -9.89 1.44 15.71
N ASP A 184 -10.76 0.53 15.25
CA ASP A 184 -12.12 0.38 15.74
C ASP A 184 -12.18 -0.11 17.19
N LYS A 185 -11.39 -1.15 17.53
CA LYS A 185 -11.25 -1.64 18.91
C LYS A 185 -10.70 -0.57 19.86
N LEU A 186 -9.85 0.30 19.37
CA LEU A 186 -9.30 1.44 20.12
C LEU A 186 -10.24 2.66 20.16
N GLY A 187 -11.42 2.59 19.53
CA GLY A 187 -12.37 3.70 19.46
C GLY A 187 -11.85 4.91 18.68
N LEU A 188 -10.99 4.67 17.69
CA LEU A 188 -10.35 5.69 16.85
C LEU A 188 -11.08 5.90 15.52
N THR A 189 -11.84 4.90 15.08
CA THR A 189 -12.76 5.02 13.96
C THR A 189 -13.92 5.92 14.39
N LYS A 190 -14.15 7.01 13.64
CA LYS A 190 -15.37 7.80 13.83
C LYS A 190 -16.53 7.02 13.22
N LYS A 191 -17.51 6.67 14.05
CA LYS A 191 -18.83 6.17 13.60
C LYS A 191 -19.63 7.26 12.92
#